data_AF-A0AAW7Q0B5-F1
#
_entry.id   AF-A0AAW7Q0B5-F1
#
_cell.length_a   1.000
_cell.length_b   1.000
_cell.length_c   1.000
_cell.angle_alpha   90.00
_cell.angle_beta   90.00
_cell.angle_gamma   90.00
#
_symmetry.space_group_name_H-M   'P 1'
#
loop_
_entity.id
_entity.type
_entity.pdbx_description
1 polymer ?
#
loop_
_entity_poly.entity_id
_entity_poly.type
_entity_poly.pdbx_seq_one_letter_code
_entity_poly.pdbx_strand_id
1 'polypeptide(L)'
;MENTTSIFNKKDKKPFAFVEDNSTKLDPKENLEEFVSSGRGQTIKSLNPKGRPKLKEEELKKETVMIYLTKEQKKLLSEKAEKASLSVSKYILLKIFGID
;
A
#
# COMPACT_ATOMS: atom_id res chain seq x y z
N MET A 1 -26.66 -0.05 36.06
CA MET A 1 -27.36 0.46 34.86
C MET A 1 -26.84 1.86 34.61
N GLU A 2 -25.98 2.02 33.61
CA GLU A 2 -25.33 3.28 33.28
C GLU A 2 -26.23 4.08 32.33
N ASN A 3 -26.53 5.34 32.70
CA ASN A 3 -27.39 6.24 31.94
C ASN A 3 -26.56 6.95 30.85
N THR A 4 -26.85 6.70 29.57
CA THR A 4 -26.24 7.42 28.45
C THR A 4 -26.95 8.75 28.21
N THR A 5 -26.38 9.85 28.70
CA THR A 5 -26.87 11.20 28.41
C THR A 5 -26.46 11.63 27.01
N SER A 6 -27.43 11.79 26.12
CA SER A 6 -27.27 12.28 24.75
C SER A 6 -26.94 13.78 24.73
N ILE A 7 -25.75 14.14 24.24
CA ILE A 7 -25.18 15.51 24.24
C ILE A 7 -25.55 16.26 22.95
N PHE A 8 -26.78 16.14 22.46
CA PHE A 8 -27.25 16.93 21.32
C PHE A 8 -28.61 17.57 21.63
N ASN A 9 -28.56 18.81 22.10
CA ASN A 9 -29.73 19.67 22.25
C ASN A 9 -30.33 19.97 20.86
N LYS A 10 -31.37 19.21 20.49
CA LYS A 10 -32.07 19.30 19.20
C LYS A 10 -32.89 20.59 18.98
N LYS A 11 -32.80 21.60 19.85
CA LYS A 11 -33.74 22.74 19.85
C LYS A 11 -33.29 23.97 19.07
N ASP A 12 -32.02 24.09 18.67
CA ASP A 12 -31.54 25.22 17.87
C ASP A 12 -30.96 24.77 16.53
N LYS A 13 -31.80 24.14 15.70
CA LYS A 13 -31.47 23.95 14.28
C LYS A 13 -31.69 25.27 13.56
N LYS A 14 -30.68 26.14 13.54
CA LYS A 14 -30.67 27.29 12.62
C LYS A 14 -30.75 26.75 11.19
N PRO A 15 -31.67 27.24 10.33
CA PRO A 15 -31.65 26.88 8.92
C PRO A 15 -30.33 27.40 8.32
N PHE A 16 -29.65 26.55 7.54
CA PHE A 16 -28.52 26.98 6.73
C PHE A 16 -29.04 28.01 5.72
N ALA A 17 -28.78 29.29 5.98
CA ALA A 17 -28.87 30.33 4.98
C ALA A 17 -27.49 30.45 4.34
N PHE A 18 -27.39 30.21 3.04
CA PHE A 18 -26.21 30.62 2.28
C PHE A 18 -26.22 32.16 2.30
N VAL A 19 -25.41 32.74 3.17
CA VAL A 19 -25.06 34.16 3.07
C VAL A 19 -23.95 34.20 2.04
N GLU A 20 -24.26 34.72 0.85
CA GLU A 20 -23.21 35.04 -0.12
C GLU A 20 -22.32 36.11 0.50
N ASP A 21 -21.10 35.71 0.85
CA ASP A 21 -20.12 36.59 1.43
C ASP A 21 -19.56 37.50 0.32
N ASN A 22 -20.12 38.71 0.22
CA ASN A 22 -19.66 39.73 -0.73
C ASN A 22 -18.39 40.46 -0.24
N SER A 23 -17.74 40.00 0.84
CA SER A 23 -16.60 40.72 1.44
C SER A 23 -15.27 40.55 0.71
N THR A 24 -15.22 39.77 -0.38
CA THR A 24 -13.99 39.58 -1.13
C THR A 24 -14.13 39.96 -2.60
N LYS A 25 -13.69 41.17 -2.94
CA LYS A 25 -13.04 41.39 -4.25
C LYS A 25 -11.71 40.64 -4.21
N LEU A 26 -11.76 39.32 -4.32
CA LEU A 26 -10.57 38.50 -4.53
C LEU A 26 -10.39 38.40 -6.04
N ASP A 27 -9.26 38.90 -6.53
CA ASP A 27 -8.89 38.78 -7.93
C ASP A 27 -8.90 37.29 -8.33
N PRO A 28 -9.70 36.90 -9.35
CA PRO A 28 -9.89 35.49 -9.69
C PRO A 28 -8.61 34.79 -10.17
N LYS A 29 -7.53 35.54 -10.43
CA LYS A 29 -6.26 35.02 -10.91
C LYS A 29 -5.40 34.40 -9.79
N GLU A 30 -5.44 34.91 -8.57
CA GLU A 30 -4.57 34.41 -7.48
C GLU A 30 -5.11 33.10 -6.89
N ASN A 31 -6.43 32.95 -6.80
CA ASN A 31 -7.06 31.75 -6.23
C ASN A 31 -7.24 30.59 -7.22
N LEU A 32 -7.09 30.81 -8.54
CA LEU A 32 -7.27 29.73 -9.51
C LEU A 32 -6.14 28.72 -9.43
N GLU A 33 -4.90 29.19 -9.25
CA GLU A 33 -3.74 28.33 -9.09
C GLU A 33 -3.80 27.54 -7.79
N GLU A 34 -4.24 28.18 -6.69
CA GLU A 34 -4.45 27.51 -5.41
C GLU A 34 -5.60 26.49 -5.47
N PHE A 35 -6.70 26.82 -6.15
CA PHE A 35 -7.83 25.92 -6.36
C PHE A 35 -7.46 24.71 -7.22
N VAL A 36 -6.76 24.93 -8.35
CA VAL A 36 -6.22 23.87 -9.22
C VAL A 36 -5.19 23.03 -8.47
N SER A 37 -4.45 23.63 -7.53
CA SER A 37 -3.51 22.91 -6.68
C SER A 37 -4.21 22.07 -5.59
N SER A 38 -5.36 22.49 -5.10
CA SER A 38 -6.10 21.78 -4.04
C SER A 38 -6.96 20.61 -4.55
N GLY A 39 -7.02 20.40 -5.87
CA GLY A 39 -7.90 19.39 -6.49
C GLY A 39 -7.56 17.95 -6.10
N ARG A 40 -8.61 17.14 -5.85
CA ARG A 40 -8.51 15.68 -5.70
C ARG A 40 -7.78 15.08 -6.90
N GLY A 41 -6.52 14.70 -6.73
CA GLY A 41 -5.66 14.19 -7.80
C GLY A 41 -4.35 14.94 -7.97
N GLN A 42 -4.10 16.01 -7.21
CA GLN A 42 -2.76 16.58 -7.14
C GLN A 42 -1.78 15.51 -6.63
N THR A 43 -0.73 15.25 -7.40
CA THR A 43 0.39 14.42 -6.96
C THR A 43 1.08 15.17 -5.83
N ILE A 44 0.62 14.91 -4.59
CA ILE A 44 1.32 15.31 -3.38
C ILE A 44 2.76 14.85 -3.61
N LYS A 45 3.68 15.80 -3.84
CA LYS A 45 5.11 15.51 -3.84
C LYS A 45 5.36 14.90 -2.47
N SER A 46 5.48 13.56 -2.44
CA SER A 46 5.40 12.77 -1.23
C SER A 46 6.33 13.38 -0.18
N LEU A 47 5.78 13.92 0.91
CA LEU A 47 6.56 14.58 1.97
C LEU A 47 7.60 13.66 2.64
N ASN A 48 7.58 12.36 2.34
CA ASN A 48 8.73 11.48 2.39
C ASN A 48 8.45 10.26 1.49
N PRO A 49 9.22 10.02 0.40
CA PRO A 49 9.13 8.77 -0.34
C PRO A 49 9.74 7.57 0.42
N LYS A 50 10.01 7.74 1.73
CA LYS A 50 10.67 6.76 2.59
C LYS A 50 9.68 5.63 2.93
N GLY A 51 9.43 4.76 1.95
CA GLY A 51 8.95 3.41 2.21
C GLY A 51 9.98 2.62 3.04
N ARG A 52 9.75 1.31 3.22
CA ARG A 52 10.70 0.45 3.93
C ARG A 52 12.11 0.66 3.36
N PRO A 53 13.12 0.97 4.20
CA PRO A 53 14.48 1.13 3.73
C PRO A 53 14.88 -0.14 2.97
N LYS A 54 15.36 0.04 1.74
CA LYS A 54 15.87 -1.08 0.94
C LYS A 54 17.09 -1.62 1.65
N LEU A 55 17.12 -2.93 1.91
CA LEU A 55 18.34 -3.59 2.33
C LEU A 55 19.41 -3.38 1.27
N LYS A 56 20.64 -3.15 1.70
CA LYS A 56 21.78 -3.11 0.78
C LYS A 56 22.05 -4.53 0.27
N GLU A 57 22.62 -4.66 -0.93
CA GLU A 57 22.93 -5.98 -1.51
C GLU A 57 23.91 -6.78 -0.63
N GLU A 58 24.81 -6.08 0.07
CA GLU A 58 25.75 -6.66 1.04
C GLU A 58 25.06 -7.29 2.26
N GLU A 59 23.85 -6.81 2.60
CA GLU A 59 23.04 -7.35 3.70
C GLU A 59 22.21 -8.56 3.26
N LEU A 60 22.02 -8.73 1.96
CA LEU A 60 21.33 -9.88 1.35
C LEU A 60 22.32 -11.04 1.22
N LYS A 61 22.47 -11.83 2.28
CA LYS A 61 23.21 -13.10 2.26
C LYS A 61 22.52 -14.12 1.35
N LYS A 62 22.72 -14.00 0.03
CA LYS A 62 22.20 -14.93 -0.98
C LYS A 62 23.33 -15.84 -1.43
N GLU A 63 23.23 -17.12 -1.12
CA GLU A 63 24.09 -18.13 -1.71
C GLU A 63 23.40 -18.77 -2.91
N THR A 64 24.16 -18.97 -3.99
CA THR A 64 23.66 -19.61 -5.22
C THR A 64 24.12 -21.06 -5.24
N VAL A 65 23.18 -21.98 -5.44
CA VAL A 65 23.46 -23.41 -5.56
C VAL A 65 23.12 -23.87 -6.97
N MET A 66 24.05 -24.60 -7.61
CA MET A 66 23.85 -25.20 -8.92
C MET A 66 23.61 -26.70 -8.78
N ILE A 67 22.51 -27.20 -9.35
CA ILE A 67 22.14 -28.61 -9.31
C ILE A 67 21.95 -29.10 -10.74
N TYR A 68 22.71 -30.12 -11.12
CA TYR A 68 22.57 -30.79 -12.41
C TYR A 68 21.56 -31.92 -12.29
N LEU A 69 20.56 -31.90 -13.17
CA LEU A 69 19.48 -32.90 -13.20
C LEU A 69 19.38 -33.49 -14.60
N THR A 70 19.04 -34.77 -14.68
CA THR A 70 18.59 -35.36 -15.94
C THR A 70 17.21 -34.82 -16.33
N LYS A 71 16.82 -34.99 -17.60
CA LYS A 71 15.51 -34.55 -18.10
C LYS A 71 14.36 -35.20 -17.33
N GLU A 72 14.48 -36.49 -17.01
CA GLU A 72 13.47 -37.26 -16.27
C GLU A 72 13.36 -36.78 -14.82
N GLN A 73 14.50 -36.57 -14.16
CA GLN A 73 14.53 -36.04 -12.80
C GLN A 73 13.89 -34.67 -12.73
N LYS A 74 14.23 -33.77 -13.67
CA LYS A 74 13.62 -32.44 -13.76
C LYS A 74 12.10 -32.52 -13.90
N LYS A 75 11.60 -33.38 -14.79
CA LYS A 75 10.15 -33.55 -15.01
C LYS A 75 9.43 -34.02 -13.74
N LEU A 76 9.95 -35.07 -13.10
CA LEU A 76 9.40 -35.59 -11.85
C LEU A 76 9.37 -34.52 -10.74
N LEU A 77 10.41 -33.69 -10.68
CA LEU A 77 10.53 -32.66 -9.67
C LEU A 77 9.55 -31.51 -9.91
N SER A 78 9.34 -31.12 -11.18
CA SER A 78 8.30 -30.17 -11.56
C SER A 78 6.90 -30.65 -11.17
N GLU A 79 6.55 -31.90 -11.50
CA GLU A 79 5.24 -32.47 -11.15
C GLU A 79 5.00 -32.50 -9.63
N LYS A 80 6.04 -32.82 -8.84
CA LYS A 80 5.96 -32.79 -7.37
C LYS A 80 5.84 -31.37 -6.81
N ALA A 81 6.54 -30.41 -7.39
CA ALA A 81 6.45 -29.01 -6.99
C ALA A 81 5.07 -28.42 -7.30
N GLU A 82 4.51 -28.73 -8.48
CA GLU A 82 3.15 -28.34 -8.86
C GLU A 82 2.10 -28.92 -7.92
N LYS A 83 2.20 -30.22 -7.59
CA LYS A 83 1.31 -30.85 -6.58
C LYS A 83 1.40 -30.19 -5.21
N ALA A 84 2.57 -29.68 -4.84
CA ALA A 84 2.78 -28.94 -3.60
C ALA A 84 2.42 -27.45 -3.69
N SER A 85 1.95 -26.96 -4.85
CA SER A 85 1.71 -25.53 -5.12
C SER A 85 2.94 -24.64 -4.87
N LEU A 86 4.14 -25.15 -5.18
CA LEU A 86 5.40 -24.46 -4.98
C LEU A 86 6.17 -24.31 -6.30
N SER A 87 7.02 -23.28 -6.37
CA SER A 87 8.03 -23.24 -7.42
C SER A 87 9.04 -24.36 -7.22
N VAL A 88 9.63 -24.87 -8.32
CA VAL A 88 10.63 -25.95 -8.28
C VAL A 88 11.77 -25.60 -7.33
N SER A 89 12.30 -24.38 -7.40
CA SER A 89 13.39 -23.93 -6.52
C SER A 89 12.99 -23.94 -5.05
N LYS A 90 11.78 -23.48 -4.70
CA LYS A 90 11.30 -23.50 -3.32
C LYS A 90 11.04 -24.93 -2.84
N TYR A 91 10.47 -25.77 -3.68
CA TYR A 91 10.28 -27.19 -3.38
C TYR A 91 11.60 -27.91 -3.10
N ILE A 92 12.64 -27.67 -3.91
CA ILE A 92 13.99 -28.21 -3.68
C ILE A 92 14.55 -27.71 -2.35
N LEU A 93 14.45 -26.41 -2.09
CA LEU A 93 14.97 -25.79 -0.86
C LEU A 93 14.36 -26.44 0.39
N LEU A 94 13.02 -26.58 0.42
CA LEU A 94 12.32 -27.25 1.52
C LEU A 94 12.77 -28.70 1.67
N LYS A 95 12.96 -29.42 0.57
CA LYS A 95 13.34 -30.85 0.61
C LYS A 95 14.78 -31.09 1.02
N ILE A 96 15.71 -30.21 0.65
CA ILE A 96 17.13 -30.36 1.02
C ILE A 96 17.37 -29.88 2.46
N PHE A 97 16.82 -28.72 2.82
CA PHE A 97 17.15 -28.06 4.08
C PHE A 97 16.13 -28.28 5.19
N GLY A 98 14.93 -28.81 4.88
CA GLY A 98 13.88 -29.07 5.88
C GLY A 98 13.39 -27.80 6.58
N ILE A 99 13.58 -26.63 5.98
CA ILE A 99 13.19 -25.34 6.54
C ILE A 99 11.72 -25.11 6.21
N ASP A 100 10.81 -25.32 7.16
CA ASP A 100 9.40 -24.90 7.03
C ASP A 100 9.24 -23.37 7.09
#